data_AF-A0A0U5CKR1-F1
#
_entry.id   AF-A0A0U5CKR1-F1
#
_cell.length_a   1.000
_cell.length_b   1.000
_cell.length_c   1.000
_cell.angle_alpha   90.00
_cell.angle_beta   90.00
_cell.angle_gamma   90.00
#
_symmetry.space_group_name_H-M   'P 1'
#
loop_
_entity.id
_entity.type
_entity.pdbx_description
1 polymer ?
#
loop_
_entity_poly.entity_id
_entity_poly.type
_entity_poly.pdbx_seq_one_letter_code
_entity_poly.pdbx_strand_id
1 'polypeptide(L)'
;MDTADVLRVICELSVRALRAHREQQKHIKEHRNLQEALQQTTSDLEETVHLAGILYETNHRMGRVIDYLFKERGVAPSGESESFEIVLDRVLNQLEGTEGDRMDGAKPPTPAGDVTMAENPTSTRDSPGATGERLWSKPGQGGDKWPFSTAGRQ
;
A
#
# COMPACT_ATOMS: atom_id res chain seq x y z
N MET A 1 -19.90 -41.75 52.91
CA MET A 1 -19.66 -40.44 52.28
C MET A 1 -20.83 -39.58 52.69
N ASP A 2 -20.58 -38.44 53.33
CA ASP A 2 -21.67 -37.60 53.85
C ASP A 2 -22.34 -36.83 52.69
N THR A 3 -23.61 -36.50 52.86
CA THR A 3 -24.41 -35.79 51.86
C THR A 3 -23.79 -34.42 51.53
N ALA A 4 -23.18 -33.77 52.53
CA ALA A 4 -22.45 -32.52 52.35
C ALA A 4 -21.22 -32.66 51.43
N ASP A 5 -20.47 -33.77 51.54
CA ASP A 5 -19.31 -34.03 50.68
C ASP A 5 -19.74 -34.24 49.23
N VAL A 6 -20.85 -34.95 49.01
CA VAL A 6 -21.42 -35.17 47.67
C VAL A 6 -21.83 -33.84 47.03
N LEU A 7 -22.54 -32.99 47.77
CA LEU A 7 -22.96 -31.67 47.28
C LEU A 7 -21.77 -30.77 46.95
N ARG A 8 -20.73 -30.78 47.79
CA ARG A 8 -19.50 -30.03 47.53
C ARG A 8 -18.84 -30.45 46.21
N VAL A 9 -18.70 -31.75 45.98
CA VAL A 9 -18.11 -32.27 44.74
C VAL A 9 -18.94 -31.87 43.52
N ILE A 10 -20.27 -31.95 43.62
CA ILE A 10 -21.18 -31.51 42.55
C ILE A 10 -21.04 -30.01 42.26
N CYS A 11 -20.94 -29.18 43.30
CA CYS A 11 -20.72 -27.74 43.14
C CYS A 11 -19.37 -27.44 42.48
N GLU A 12 -18.28 -28.08 42.91
CA GLU A 12 -16.97 -27.88 42.30
C GLU A 12 -16.93 -28.34 40.84
N LEU A 13 -17.56 -29.49 40.54
CA LEU A 13 -17.63 -30.01 39.19
C LEU A 13 -18.45 -29.10 38.27
N SER A 14 -19.61 -28.60 38.73
CA SER A 14 -20.46 -27.71 37.93
C SER A 14 -19.77 -26.38 37.62
N VAL A 15 -19.01 -25.81 38.57
CA VAL A 15 -18.20 -24.60 38.33
C VAL A 15 -17.10 -24.87 37.31
N ARG A 16 -16.38 -25.99 37.43
CA ARG A 16 -15.34 -26.37 36.46
C ARG A 16 -15.94 -26.62 35.07
N ALA A 17 -17.06 -27.33 35.00
CA ALA A 17 -17.78 -27.60 33.75
C ALA A 17 -18.25 -26.31 33.07
N LEU A 18 -18.82 -25.37 33.84
CA LEU A 18 -19.27 -24.09 33.29
C LEU A 18 -18.09 -23.24 32.78
N ARG A 19 -16.95 -23.25 33.48
CA ARG A 19 -15.73 -22.57 33.03
C ARG A 19 -15.18 -23.19 31.75
N ALA A 20 -15.06 -24.52 31.71
CA ALA A 20 -14.59 -25.24 30.53
C ALA A 20 -15.50 -25.00 29.32
N HIS A 21 -16.82 -25.00 29.53
CA HIS A 21 -17.78 -24.72 28.46
C HIS A 21 -17.63 -23.30 27.90
N ARG A 22 -17.43 -22.28 28.76
CA ARG A 22 -17.20 -20.90 28.31
C ARG A 22 -15.91 -20.76 27.51
N GLU A 23 -14.83 -21.38 27.96
CA GLU A 23 -13.55 -21.34 27.22
C GLU A 23 -13.68 -22.08 25.88
N GLN A 24 -14.38 -23.22 25.86
CA GLN A 24 -14.66 -23.95 24.63
C GLN A 24 -15.46 -23.09 23.63
N GLN A 25 -16.49 -22.38 24.08
CA GLN A 25 -17.27 -21.48 23.22
C GLN A 25 -16.42 -20.33 22.65
N LYS A 26 -15.51 -19.78 23.47
CA LYS A 26 -14.56 -18.76 23.03
C LYS A 26 -13.64 -19.31 21.93
N HIS A 27 -13.04 -20.48 22.13
CA HIS A 27 -12.18 -21.11 21.11
C HIS A 27 -12.94 -21.47 19.83
N ILE A 28 -14.19 -21.93 19.92
CA ILE A 28 -15.03 -22.19 18.74
C ILE A 28 -15.22 -20.89 17.92
N LYS A 29 -15.47 -19.77 18.60
CA LYS A 29 -15.62 -18.47 17.94
C LYS A 29 -14.31 -18.00 17.32
N GLU A 30 -13.20 -18.10 18.05
CA GLU A 30 -11.86 -17.74 17.56
C GLU A 30 -11.48 -18.58 16.33
N HIS A 31 -11.69 -19.90 16.39
CA HIS A 31 -11.42 -20.80 15.28
C HIS A 31 -12.25 -20.43 14.04
N ARG A 32 -13.54 -20.14 14.22
CA ARG A 32 -14.40 -19.69 13.12
C ARG A 32 -13.89 -18.38 12.51
N ASN A 33 -13.56 -17.39 13.33
CA ASN A 33 -13.03 -16.11 12.85
C ASN A 33 -11.71 -16.30 12.08
N LEU A 34 -10.81 -17.15 12.58
CA LEU A 34 -9.55 -17.47 11.91
C LEU A 34 -9.79 -18.18 10.58
N GLN A 35 -10.76 -19.09 10.53
CA GLN A 35 -11.14 -19.77 9.29
C GLN A 35 -11.72 -18.81 8.26
N GLU A 36 -12.58 -17.88 8.67
CA GLU A 36 -13.14 -16.84 7.80
C GLU A 36 -12.02 -15.90 7.28
N ALA A 37 -11.08 -15.48 8.14
CA ALA A 37 -9.93 -14.68 7.75
C ALA A 37 -8.98 -15.43 6.78
N LEU A 38 -8.74 -16.72 7.02
CA LEU A 38 -7.95 -17.55 6.13
C LEU A 38 -8.61 -17.69 4.76
N GLN A 39 -9.92 -17.89 4.72
CA GLN A 39 -10.68 -17.98 3.48
C GLN A 39 -10.60 -16.65 2.69
N GLN A 40 -10.77 -15.52 3.37
CA GLN A 40 -10.66 -14.21 2.74
C GLN A 40 -9.25 -13.97 2.17
N THR A 41 -8.21 -14.18 2.97
CA THR A 41 -6.82 -13.97 2.53
C THR A 41 -6.41 -14.92 1.40
N THR A 42 -6.98 -16.12 1.35
CA THR A 42 -6.78 -17.06 0.23
C THR A 42 -7.46 -16.54 -1.04
N SER A 43 -8.68 -16.02 -0.94
CA SER A 43 -9.38 -15.38 -2.07
C SER A 43 -8.61 -14.17 -2.60
N ASP A 44 -8.14 -13.29 -1.70
CA ASP A 44 -7.34 -12.12 -2.07
C ASP A 44 -6.04 -12.55 -2.77
N LEU A 45 -5.40 -13.63 -2.30
CA LEU A 45 -4.23 -14.19 -2.95
C LEU A 45 -4.54 -14.70 -4.37
N GLU A 46 -5.64 -15.43 -4.56
CA GLU A 46 -6.06 -15.90 -5.88
C GLU A 46 -6.31 -14.73 -6.85
N GLU A 47 -6.96 -13.66 -6.39
CA GLU A 47 -7.17 -12.44 -7.18
C GLU A 47 -5.85 -11.75 -7.54
N THR A 48 -4.91 -11.62 -6.60
CA THR A 48 -3.61 -11.01 -6.86
C THR A 48 -2.77 -11.84 -7.84
N VAL A 49 -2.82 -13.18 -7.75
CA VAL A 49 -2.18 -14.08 -8.72
C VAL A 49 -2.80 -13.91 -10.10
N HIS A 50 -4.12 -13.81 -10.19
CA HIS A 50 -4.81 -13.55 -11.45
C HIS A 50 -4.39 -12.21 -12.06
N LEU A 51 -4.35 -11.15 -11.25
CA LEU A 51 -3.89 -9.83 -11.68
C LEU A 51 -2.44 -9.86 -12.16
N ALA A 52 -1.54 -10.53 -11.43
CA ALA A 52 -0.15 -10.70 -11.83
C ALA A 52 -0.04 -11.43 -13.18
N GLY A 53 -0.88 -12.44 -13.43
CA GLY A 53 -0.98 -13.12 -14.72
C GLY A 53 -1.40 -12.19 -15.86
N ILE A 54 -2.42 -11.35 -15.63
CA ILE A 54 -2.86 -10.34 -16.61
C ILE A 54 -1.75 -9.34 -16.91
N LEU A 55 -1.05 -8.83 -15.89
CA LEU A 55 0.04 -7.88 -16.05
C LEU A 55 1.19 -8.51 -16.84
N TYR A 56 1.57 -9.75 -16.53
CA TYR A 56 2.60 -10.47 -17.26
C TYR A 56 2.25 -10.63 -18.74
N GLU A 57 1.05 -11.11 -19.05
CA GLU A 57 0.60 -11.29 -20.44
C GLU A 57 0.53 -9.94 -21.19
N THR A 58 0.10 -8.89 -20.50
CA THR A 58 0.02 -7.54 -21.08
C THR A 58 1.41 -6.99 -21.39
N ASN A 59 2.35 -7.07 -20.44
CA ASN A 59 3.73 -6.64 -20.64
C ASN A 59 4.39 -7.43 -21.76
N HIS A 60 4.16 -8.75 -21.82
CA HIS A 60 4.69 -9.60 -22.87
C HIS A 60 4.11 -9.24 -24.25
N ARG A 61 2.80 -8.98 -24.36
CA ARG A 61 2.17 -8.47 -25.59
C ARG A 61 2.76 -7.13 -26.01
N MET A 62 2.97 -6.22 -25.06
CA MET A 62 3.51 -4.90 -25.33
C MET A 62 4.97 -4.99 -25.83
N GLY A 63 5.78 -5.87 -25.24
CA GLY A 63 7.14 -6.18 -25.73
C GLY A 63 7.13 -6.64 -27.18
N ARG A 64 6.24 -7.59 -27.54
CA ARG A 64 6.12 -8.03 -28.94
C ARG A 64 5.72 -6.91 -29.90
N VAL A 65 4.84 -6.00 -29.47
CA VAL A 65 4.46 -4.83 -30.29
C VAL A 65 5.64 -3.88 -30.46
N ILE A 66 6.41 -3.62 -29.40
CA ILE A 66 7.60 -2.76 -29.47
C ILE A 66 8.67 -3.39 -30.36
N ASP A 67 8.91 -4.69 -30.24
CA ASP A 67 9.82 -5.45 -31.10
C ASP A 67 9.44 -5.31 -32.58
N TYR A 68 8.14 -5.44 -32.88
CA TYR A 68 7.62 -5.26 -34.22
C TYR A 68 7.89 -3.85 -34.75
N LEU A 69 7.62 -2.81 -33.96
CA LEU A 69 7.86 -1.41 -34.34
C LEU A 69 9.35 -1.12 -34.54
N PHE A 70 10.24 -1.69 -33.73
CA PHE A 70 11.68 -1.58 -33.92
C PHE A 70 12.16 -2.26 -35.20
N LYS A 71 11.63 -3.46 -35.48
CA LYS A 71 11.90 -4.17 -36.73
C LYS A 71 11.44 -3.38 -37.96
N GLU A 72 10.25 -2.79 -37.93
CA GLU A 72 9.75 -1.92 -39.02
C GLU A 72 10.64 -0.68 -39.24
N ARG A 73 11.22 -0.13 -38.18
CA ARG A 73 12.12 1.02 -38.24
C ARG A 73 13.57 0.67 -38.61
N GLY A 74 13.87 -0.59 -38.91
CA GLY A 74 15.22 -1.04 -39.25
C GLY A 74 16.19 -1.03 -38.06
N VAL A 75 15.67 -1.00 -36.84
CA VAL A 75 16.48 -1.14 -35.62
C VAL A 75 16.81 -2.63 -35.46
N ALA A 76 18.09 -2.95 -35.28
CA ALA A 76 18.53 -4.33 -35.08
C ALA A 76 17.85 -4.90 -33.83
N PRO A 77 17.29 -6.13 -33.89
CA PRO A 77 16.70 -6.75 -32.71
C PRO A 77 17.80 -6.93 -31.67
N SER A 78 17.67 -6.25 -30.54
CA SER A 78 18.32 -6.69 -29.30
C SER A 78 17.79 -8.10 -29.07
N GLY A 79 18.65 -9.11 -29.10
CA GLY A 79 18.27 -10.52 -29.23
C GLY A 79 17.45 -11.12 -28.08
N GLU A 80 16.94 -10.29 -27.17
CA GLU A 80 16.24 -10.68 -25.95
C GLU A 80 14.98 -9.82 -25.81
N SER A 81 13.88 -10.46 -25.41
CA SER A 81 12.51 -9.92 -25.33
C SER A 81 12.31 -8.85 -24.24
N GLU A 82 13.33 -8.03 -23.99
CA GLU A 82 13.39 -6.98 -22.99
C GLU A 82 13.05 -5.59 -23.57
N SER A 83 12.61 -5.52 -24.82
CA SER A 83 12.30 -4.25 -25.48
C SER A 83 11.25 -3.41 -24.76
N PHE A 84 10.28 -4.05 -24.10
CA PHE A 84 9.33 -3.38 -23.22
C PHE A 84 10.03 -2.75 -22.02
N GLU A 85 10.88 -3.50 -21.31
CA GLU A 85 11.61 -3.01 -20.14
C GLU A 85 12.56 -1.86 -20.51
N ILE A 86 13.25 -1.97 -21.64
CA ILE A 86 14.14 -0.92 -22.15
C ILE A 86 13.38 0.38 -22.46
N VAL A 87 12.21 0.27 -23.10
CA VAL A 87 11.37 1.45 -23.39
C VAL A 87 10.77 2.02 -22.11
N LEU A 88 10.31 1.16 -21.20
CA LEU A 88 9.73 1.57 -19.93
C LEU A 88 10.75 2.31 -19.06
N ASP A 89 11.94 1.75 -18.88
CA ASP A 89 13.04 2.35 -18.13
C ASP A 89 13.45 3.70 -18.74
N ARG A 90 13.54 3.78 -20.07
CA ARG A 90 13.81 5.05 -20.77
C ARG A 90 12.73 6.11 -20.55
N VAL A 91 11.45 5.73 -20.46
CA VAL A 91 10.35 6.65 -20.20
C VAL A 91 10.37 7.12 -18.74
N LEU A 92 10.59 6.20 -17.80
CA LEU A 92 10.68 6.49 -16.37
C LEU A 92 11.84 7.46 -16.08
N ASN A 93 13.03 7.20 -16.63
CA ASN A 93 14.20 8.07 -16.47
C ASN A 93 14.00 9.46 -17.09
N GLN A 94 13.27 9.56 -18.22
CA GLN A 94 12.92 10.85 -18.80
C GLN A 94 11.91 11.63 -17.94
N LEU A 95 10.94 10.95 -17.34
CA LEU A 95 9.97 11.58 -16.46
C LEU A 95 10.66 12.14 -15.21
N GLU A 96 11.55 11.36 -14.60
CA GLU A 96 12.34 11.78 -13.43
C GLU A 96 13.26 12.97 -13.75
N GLY A 97 13.93 12.97 -14.91
CA GLY A 97 14.73 14.11 -15.36
C GLY A 97 13.92 15.36 -15.67
N THR A 98 12.66 15.21 -16.11
CA THR A 98 11.77 16.35 -16.43
C THR A 98 11.14 16.96 -15.17
N GLU A 99 10.98 16.20 -14.09
CA GLU A 99 10.54 16.71 -12.78
C GLU A 99 11.65 17.46 -12.02
N GLY A 100 12.92 17.04 -12.17
CA GLY A 100 14.07 17.75 -11.58
C GLY A 100 14.33 19.13 -12.19
N ASP A 101 14.17 19.28 -13.50
CA ASP A 101 14.47 20.53 -14.22
C ASP A 101 13.42 21.64 -14.01
N ARG A 102 12.23 21.30 -13.50
CA ARG A 102 11.18 22.27 -13.16
C ARG A 102 11.43 22.98 -11.83
N MET A 103 12.37 22.53 -11.01
CA MET A 103 12.58 23.05 -9.65
C MET A 103 13.79 24.00 -9.54
N ASP A 104 14.74 23.97 -10.49
CA ASP A 104 15.96 24.79 -10.46
C ASP A 104 15.92 26.05 -11.36
N GLY A 105 14.80 26.32 -12.05
CA GLY A 105 14.68 27.42 -13.01
C GLY A 105 14.03 28.71 -12.52
N ALA A 106 13.56 28.80 -11.27
CA ALA A 106 12.92 30.01 -10.75
C ALA A 106 13.94 30.91 -10.03
N LYS A 107 14.77 31.61 -10.81
CA LYS A 107 15.61 32.70 -10.29
C LYS A 107 14.69 33.77 -9.69
N PRO A 108 14.77 34.06 -8.37
CA PRO A 108 13.99 35.16 -7.79
C PRO A 108 14.52 36.49 -8.34
N PRO A 109 13.65 37.41 -8.80
CA PRO A 109 14.10 38.72 -9.22
C PRO A 109 14.61 39.52 -8.01
N THR A 110 15.85 40.00 -8.12
CA THR A 110 16.54 40.86 -7.16
C THR A 110 15.73 42.14 -6.89
N PRO A 111 15.51 42.55 -5.63
CA PRO A 111 14.80 43.78 -5.31
C PRO A 111 15.78 44.95 -5.19
N ALA A 112 15.53 46.05 -5.92
CA ALA A 112 15.85 47.42 -5.50
C ALA A 112 15.50 48.41 -6.64
N GLY A 113 14.56 49.30 -6.38
CA GLY A 113 14.19 50.39 -7.28
C GLY A 113 12.94 51.08 -6.76
N ASP A 114 13.14 51.98 -5.81
CA ASP A 114 12.17 52.82 -5.12
C ASP A 114 11.45 53.82 -6.07
N VAL A 115 10.42 54.49 -5.53
CA VAL A 115 9.62 55.63 -6.04
C VAL A 115 8.60 55.27 -7.15
N THR A 116 7.29 55.55 -7.08
CA THR A 116 6.52 56.66 -6.49
C THR A 116 5.08 56.22 -6.13
N MET A 117 4.58 56.78 -5.03
CA MET A 117 3.20 56.74 -4.55
C MET A 117 2.20 57.29 -5.58
N ALA A 118 1.11 56.55 -5.84
CA ALA A 118 -0.15 57.12 -6.31
C ALA A 118 -1.32 56.26 -5.81
N GLU A 119 -2.32 56.95 -5.30
CA GLU A 119 -3.34 56.48 -4.37
C GLU A 119 -4.56 55.83 -5.05
N ASN A 120 -5.35 55.18 -4.18
CA ASN A 120 -6.81 55.05 -4.15
C ASN A 120 -7.50 53.81 -4.78
N PRO A 121 -8.60 53.34 -4.14
CA PRO A 121 -8.97 51.94 -4.04
C PRO A 121 -10.41 51.73 -4.58
N THR A 122 -11.07 50.69 -4.08
CA THR A 122 -12.53 50.40 -4.15
C THR A 122 -12.95 49.46 -5.28
N SER A 123 -13.37 48.24 -4.92
CA SER A 123 -14.78 47.82 -4.91
C SER A 123 -14.88 46.29 -4.90
N THR A 124 -15.17 45.70 -3.74
CA THR A 124 -16.46 45.05 -3.40
C THR A 124 -16.70 43.72 -4.15
N ARG A 125 -16.67 42.58 -3.43
CA ARG A 125 -17.90 41.89 -2.95
C ARG A 125 -17.64 40.42 -2.54
N ASP A 126 -18.01 40.14 -1.28
CA ASP A 126 -18.58 38.93 -0.66
C ASP A 126 -17.96 37.52 -0.87
N SER A 127 -17.56 36.92 0.26
CA SER A 127 -17.42 35.48 0.55
C SER A 127 -18.81 34.78 0.63
N PRO A 128 -19.00 33.49 1.04
CA PRO A 128 -18.03 32.47 1.49
C PRO A 128 -18.28 31.00 1.04
N GLY A 129 -17.25 30.15 1.24
CA GLY A 129 -17.39 28.81 1.82
C GLY A 129 -17.58 27.60 0.88
N ALA A 130 -16.56 26.74 0.81
CA ALA A 130 -16.68 25.26 0.86
C ALA A 130 -15.26 24.64 0.74
N THR A 131 -14.73 24.09 1.84
CA THR A 131 -14.52 22.64 2.03
C THR A 131 -13.71 21.96 0.91
N GLY A 132 -12.51 21.49 1.26
CA GLY A 132 -11.67 20.74 0.33
C GLY A 132 -10.37 20.29 0.98
N GLU A 133 -10.50 19.35 1.90
CA GLU A 133 -9.42 18.60 2.52
C GLU A 133 -8.41 18.09 1.47
N ARG A 134 -7.11 18.28 1.74
CA ARG A 134 -6.05 17.48 1.13
C ARG A 134 -5.22 16.86 2.25
N LEU A 135 -5.70 15.71 2.73
CA LEU A 135 -4.86 14.66 3.28
C LEU A 135 -3.92 14.19 2.18
N TRP A 136 -2.61 14.28 2.36
CA TRP A 136 -1.60 13.27 1.97
C TRP A 136 -0.31 13.59 2.75
N SER A 137 -0.18 13.00 3.94
CA SER A 137 1.11 12.96 4.64
C SER A 137 1.92 11.77 4.10
N LYS A 138 3.13 12.03 3.61
CA LYS A 138 4.12 11.00 3.25
C LYS A 138 4.53 10.19 4.50
N PRO A 139 4.66 8.85 4.45
CA PRO A 139 5.30 8.12 5.54
C PRO A 139 6.82 8.13 5.32
N GLY A 140 7.52 8.91 6.15
CA GLY A 140 8.96 8.84 6.32
C GLY A 140 9.28 8.38 7.73
N GLN A 141 10.13 7.35 7.81
CA GLN A 141 11.03 7.00 8.92
C GLN A 141 10.43 6.75 10.31
N GLY A 142 10.45 5.48 10.69
CA GLY A 142 10.44 5.03 12.07
C GLY A 142 10.94 3.59 12.11
N GLY A 143 12.23 3.42 12.34
CA GLY A 143 12.84 2.10 12.45
C GLY A 143 12.47 1.45 13.77
N ASP A 144 11.98 0.21 13.70
CA ASP A 144 11.98 -0.70 14.83
C ASP A 144 12.46 -2.08 14.35
N LYS A 145 13.62 -2.46 14.89
CA LYS A 145 14.28 -3.75 14.69
C LYS A 145 13.41 -4.85 15.29
N TRP A 146 12.88 -5.73 14.46
CA TRP A 146 12.37 -7.03 14.90
C TRP A 146 13.53 -8.04 14.96
N PRO A 147 13.82 -8.68 16.11
CA PRO A 147 14.82 -9.73 16.14
C PRO A 147 14.23 -11.05 15.65
N PHE A 148 14.61 -11.48 14.44
CA PHE A 148 14.55 -12.88 14.04
C PHE A 148 15.54 -13.68 14.90
N SER A 149 15.06 -14.48 15.85
CA SER A 149 15.85 -15.54 16.49
C SER A 149 15.87 -16.76 15.57
N THR A 150 16.96 -16.91 14.83
CA THR A 150 17.34 -18.17 14.17
C THR A 150 18.21 -18.97 15.13
N ALA A 151 17.59 -19.80 15.97
CA ALA A 151 18.31 -20.85 16.68
C ALA A 151 18.33 -22.10 15.81
N GLY A 152 19.42 -22.27 15.06
CA GLY A 152 19.79 -23.54 14.45
C GLY A 152 20.96 -24.17 15.22
N ARG A 153 20.91 -25.52 15.29
CA ARG A 153 21.97 -26.47 15.69
C ARG A 153 22.32 -26.47 17.19
N GLN A 154 22.48 -27.60 17.87
CA GLN A 154 22.91 -28.96 17.49
C GLN A 154 22.15 -30.02 18.29
#